data_AF-A0A5N9GGS8-F1
#
_entry.id   AF-A0A5N9GGS8-F1
#
_cell.length_a   1.000
_cell.length_b   1.000
_cell.length_c   1.000
_cell.angle_alpha   90.00
_cell.angle_beta   90.00
_cell.angle_gamma   90.00
#
_symmetry.space_group_name_H-M   'P 1'
#
loop_
_entity.id
_entity.type
_entity.pdbx_description
1 polymer ?
#
loop_
_entity_poly.entity_id
_entity_poly.type
_entity_poly.pdbx_seq_one_letter_code
_entity_poly.pdbx_strand_id
1 'polypeptide(L)'
;MYGHAIVCGLGRVGHLVAEELTEHKVPIIGIDLDPYVVAEWKNSGHQVIHGSSDSETVLDVARVKHARLMVISVGDPIAAWLTAQHALRIAPDLDIVARVHWRDEGERFQELGVQEVVWPQMEAGLEILRHSLYRFHTDPSEIENLVANLRDHLSFGESDGLEAMIERESGDVPIDDPELDHSGP
;
A
#
# COMPACT_ATOMS: atom_id res chain seq x y z
N MET A 1 13.03 -8.98 23.38
CA MET A 1 11.66 -8.83 22.85
C MET A 1 11.39 -9.97 21.88
N TYR A 2 10.16 -10.50 21.89
CA TYR A 2 9.66 -11.60 21.05
C TYR A 2 8.19 -11.33 20.76
N GLY A 3 7.72 -11.73 19.58
CA GLY A 3 6.32 -11.61 19.18
C GLY A 3 5.84 -10.17 19.00
N HIS A 4 6.77 -9.22 18.85
CA HIS A 4 6.49 -7.80 18.65
C HIS A 4 6.26 -7.46 17.18
N ALA A 5 5.71 -6.28 16.92
CA ALA A 5 5.67 -5.69 15.59
C ALA A 5 6.88 -4.77 15.36
N ILE A 6 7.41 -4.75 14.15
CA ILE A 6 8.40 -3.77 13.70
C ILE A 6 7.69 -2.81 12.75
N VAL A 7 7.76 -1.51 12.99
CA VAL A 7 7.18 -0.50 12.09
C VAL A 7 8.30 0.28 11.42
N CYS A 8 8.49 0.04 10.13
CA CYS A 8 9.49 0.67 9.28
C CYS A 8 8.91 1.93 8.64
N GLY A 9 9.44 3.08 9.01
CA GLY A 9 8.88 4.40 8.71
C GLY A 9 7.79 4.76 9.73
N LEU A 10 7.97 5.86 10.42
CA LEU A 10 7.07 6.47 11.42
C LEU A 10 6.57 7.84 10.93
N GLY A 11 6.51 8.03 9.60
CA GLY A 11 5.79 9.14 8.98
C GLY A 11 4.27 8.98 9.09
N ARG A 12 3.50 9.71 8.29
CA ARG A 12 2.03 9.77 8.38
C ARG A 12 1.31 8.41 8.52
N VAL A 13 1.66 7.44 7.69
CA VAL A 13 1.01 6.12 7.69
C VAL A 13 1.51 5.27 8.86
N GLY A 14 2.83 5.10 8.98
CA GLY A 14 3.41 4.27 10.02
C GLY A 14 3.19 4.79 11.44
N HIS A 15 3.10 6.10 11.63
CA HIS A 15 2.75 6.72 12.91
C HIS A 15 1.37 6.25 13.37
N LEU A 16 0.34 6.39 12.53
CA LEU A 16 -1.01 5.94 12.83
C LEU A 16 -1.03 4.44 13.19
N VAL A 17 -0.35 3.61 12.39
CA VAL A 17 -0.29 2.16 12.66
C VAL A 17 0.42 1.86 13.97
N ALA A 18 1.55 2.51 14.25
CA ALA A 18 2.33 2.30 15.46
C ALA A 18 1.58 2.76 16.73
N GLU A 19 0.86 3.88 16.65
CA GLU A 19 0.01 4.39 17.74
C GLU A 19 -1.11 3.38 18.04
N GLU A 20 -1.88 2.99 17.02
CA GLU A 20 -3.01 2.06 17.20
C GLU A 20 -2.56 0.68 17.69
N LEU A 21 -1.44 0.16 17.18
CA LEU A 21 -0.87 -1.08 17.71
C LEU A 21 -0.47 -0.95 19.19
N THR A 22 0.09 0.19 19.58
CA THR A 22 0.46 0.45 20.98
C THR A 22 -0.78 0.54 21.88
N GLU A 23 -1.83 1.24 21.45
CA GLU A 23 -3.12 1.32 22.16
C GLU A 23 -3.75 -0.07 22.37
N HIS A 24 -3.59 -0.96 21.39
CA HIS A 24 -4.01 -2.36 21.47
C HIS A 24 -3.02 -3.26 22.23
N LYS A 25 -2.03 -2.68 22.92
CA LYS A 25 -1.01 -3.36 23.74
C LYS A 25 -0.14 -4.33 22.94
N VAL A 26 -0.02 -4.13 21.62
CA VAL A 26 0.95 -4.85 20.81
C VAL A 26 2.32 -4.24 21.06
N PRO A 27 3.31 -5.03 21.51
CA PRO A 27 4.66 -4.52 21.70
C PRO A 27 5.25 -4.12 20.33
N ILE A 28 5.83 -2.92 20.22
CA ILE A 28 6.40 -2.42 18.96
C ILE A 28 7.88 -2.02 19.09
N ILE A 29 8.60 -2.08 17.96
CA ILE A 29 9.86 -1.36 17.72
C ILE A 29 9.69 -0.54 16.44
N GLY A 30 9.85 0.78 16.54
CA GLY A 30 9.85 1.67 15.38
C GLY A 30 11.23 1.83 14.76
N ILE A 31 11.29 2.05 13.45
CA ILE A 31 12.51 2.40 12.71
C ILE A 31 12.22 3.63 11.86
N ASP A 32 13.01 4.69 11.99
CA ASP A 32 12.89 5.86 11.13
C ASP A 32 14.26 6.52 10.85
N LEU A 33 14.35 7.22 9.71
CA LEU A 33 15.53 7.98 9.28
C LEU A 33 15.54 9.42 9.80
N ASP A 34 14.38 9.97 10.15
CA ASP A 34 14.27 11.33 10.67
C ASP A 34 14.57 11.35 12.17
N PRO A 35 15.68 11.98 12.61
CA PRO A 35 16.04 12.05 14.01
C PRO A 35 15.01 12.80 14.87
N TYR A 36 14.21 13.70 14.29
CA TYR A 36 13.13 14.38 15.01
C TYR A 36 11.98 13.43 15.34
N VAL A 37 11.55 12.63 14.36
CA VAL A 37 10.53 11.58 14.57
C VAL A 37 11.02 10.56 15.60
N VAL A 38 12.29 10.13 15.50
CA VAL A 38 12.87 9.21 16.48
C VAL A 38 12.87 9.81 17.89
N ALA A 39 13.26 11.08 18.03
CA ALA A 39 13.29 11.76 19.32
C ALA A 39 11.89 11.90 19.93
N GLU A 40 10.89 12.27 19.13
CA GLU A 40 9.49 12.36 19.53
C GLU A 40 9.00 11.03 20.14
N TRP A 41 9.13 9.93 19.40
CA TRP A 41 8.68 8.62 19.86
C TRP A 41 9.43 8.11 21.09
N LYS A 42 10.74 8.38 21.17
CA LYS A 42 11.53 8.04 22.37
C LYS A 42 11.08 8.84 23.59
N ASN A 43 10.76 10.12 23.43
CA ASN A 43 10.26 10.96 24.52
C ASN A 43 8.88 10.50 25.02
N SER A 44 8.08 9.90 24.14
CA SER A 44 6.81 9.24 24.48
C SER A 44 7.00 7.82 25.09
N GLY A 45 8.24 7.37 25.29
CA GLY A 45 8.57 6.13 25.98
C GLY A 45 8.63 4.87 25.09
N HIS A 46 8.55 5.03 23.76
CA HIS A 46 8.60 3.90 22.82
C HIS A 46 10.03 3.51 22.46
N GLN A 47 10.20 2.24 22.05
CA GLN A 47 11.46 1.76 21.49
C GLN A 47 11.53 2.13 20.02
N VAL A 48 12.46 3.03 19.66
CA VAL A 48 12.67 3.44 18.27
C VAL A 48 14.16 3.45 17.92
N ILE A 49 14.47 2.95 16.73
CA ILE A 49 15.80 2.90 16.14
C ILE A 49 15.92 4.02 15.11
N HIS A 50 16.97 4.82 15.23
CA HIS A 50 17.35 5.77 14.18
C HIS A 50 18.20 5.03 13.16
N GLY A 51 17.70 4.87 11.94
CA GLY A 51 18.39 4.13 10.89
C GLY A 51 17.48 3.75 9.73
N SER A 52 18.08 3.19 8.69
CA SER A 52 17.37 2.74 7.50
C SER A 52 16.88 1.31 7.67
N SER A 53 15.62 1.02 7.36
CA SER A 53 15.03 -0.32 7.51
C SER A 53 15.55 -1.34 6.48
N ASP A 54 16.13 -0.88 5.37
CA ASP A 54 16.83 -1.73 4.39
C ASP A 54 18.23 -2.17 4.88
N SER A 55 18.69 -1.69 6.04
CA SER A 55 19.94 -2.15 6.64
C SER A 55 19.73 -3.42 7.46
N GLU A 56 20.41 -4.51 7.10
CA GLU A 56 20.39 -5.75 7.87
C GLU A 56 20.81 -5.56 9.33
N THR A 57 21.77 -4.67 9.59
CA THR A 57 22.21 -4.32 10.95
C THR A 57 21.08 -3.68 11.74
N VAL A 58 20.30 -2.78 11.12
CA VAL A 58 19.14 -2.14 11.76
C VAL A 58 18.05 -3.18 12.03
N LEU A 59 17.79 -4.09 11.09
CA LEU A 59 16.83 -5.19 11.26
C LEU A 59 17.24 -6.17 12.38
N ASP A 60 18.53 -6.46 12.53
CA ASP A 60 19.04 -7.28 13.64
C ASP A 60 18.86 -6.58 15.00
N VAL A 61 19.17 -5.29 15.09
CA VAL A 61 18.89 -4.47 16.29
C VAL A 61 17.39 -4.44 16.60
N ALA A 62 16.53 -4.38 15.57
CA ALA A 62 15.07 -4.48 15.69
C ALA A 62 14.57 -5.91 16.02
N ARG A 63 15.48 -6.88 16.11
CA ARG A 63 15.21 -8.28 16.45
C ARG A 63 14.23 -8.94 15.48
N VAL A 64 14.38 -8.68 14.17
CA VAL A 64 13.48 -9.17 13.11
C VAL A 64 13.23 -10.68 13.17
N LYS A 65 14.24 -11.49 13.52
CA LYS A 65 14.14 -12.95 13.70
C LYS A 65 13.09 -13.39 14.73
N HIS A 66 12.70 -12.49 15.63
CA HIS A 66 11.78 -12.75 16.73
C HIS A 66 10.49 -11.94 16.64
N ALA A 67 10.35 -11.11 15.60
CA ALA A 67 9.16 -10.33 15.36
C ALA A 67 8.02 -11.25 14.88
N ARG A 68 6.79 -10.87 15.21
CA ARG A 68 5.58 -11.51 14.68
C ARG A 68 5.12 -10.83 13.39
N LEU A 69 5.31 -9.52 13.30
CA LEU A 69 4.80 -8.67 12.22
C LEU A 69 5.85 -7.63 11.85
N MET A 70 5.96 -7.33 10.57
CA MET A 70 6.63 -6.13 10.07
C MET A 70 5.65 -5.29 9.24
N VAL A 71 5.55 -4.01 9.58
CA VAL A 71 4.82 -3.02 8.80
C VAL A 71 5.85 -2.20 8.04
N ILE A 72 5.79 -2.22 6.71
CA ILE A 72 6.68 -1.42 5.86
C ILE A 72 5.90 -0.24 5.33
N SER A 73 6.18 0.96 5.82
CA SER A 73 5.47 2.18 5.44
C SER A 73 6.38 3.32 4.96
N VAL A 74 7.66 3.00 4.72
CA VAL A 74 8.65 3.91 4.15
C VAL A 74 8.19 4.42 2.79
N GLY A 75 8.51 5.69 2.50
CA GLY A 75 8.05 6.34 1.27
C GLY A 75 8.94 6.13 0.04
N ASP A 76 10.09 5.47 0.21
CA ASP A 76 11.00 5.12 -0.88
C ASP A 76 10.73 3.67 -1.32
N PRO A 77 10.27 3.42 -2.57
CA PRO A 77 9.94 2.09 -3.06
C PRO A 77 11.11 1.09 -3.03
N ILE A 78 12.34 1.58 -3.28
CA ILE A 78 13.53 0.73 -3.31
C ILE A 78 13.86 0.27 -1.88
N ALA A 79 13.82 1.18 -0.92
CA ALA A 79 14.02 0.88 0.49
C ALA A 79 12.93 -0.06 1.01
N ALA A 80 11.67 0.12 0.60
CA ALA A 80 10.57 -0.78 0.97
C ALA A 80 10.83 -2.21 0.46
N TRP A 81 11.21 -2.35 -0.81
CA TRP A 81 11.55 -3.64 -1.42
C TRP A 81 12.72 -4.33 -0.72
N LEU A 82 13.83 -3.61 -0.52
CA LEU A 82 15.02 -4.14 0.15
C LEU A 82 14.72 -4.52 1.60
N THR A 83 13.93 -3.72 2.31
CA THR A 83 13.47 -4.04 3.68
C THR A 83 12.75 -5.38 3.71
N ALA A 84 11.75 -5.58 2.82
CA ALA A 84 11.02 -6.84 2.73
C ALA A 84 11.93 -8.03 2.39
N GLN A 85 12.78 -7.86 1.37
CA GLN A 85 13.70 -8.91 0.92
C GLN A 85 14.68 -9.34 2.03
N HIS A 86 15.30 -8.38 2.72
CA HIS A 86 16.22 -8.66 3.81
C HIS A 86 15.50 -9.29 5.00
N ALA A 87 14.31 -8.78 5.36
CA ALA A 87 13.52 -9.33 6.45
C ALA A 87 13.13 -10.79 6.21
N LEU A 88 12.61 -11.13 5.03
CA LEU A 88 12.22 -12.50 4.66
C LEU A 88 13.42 -13.44 4.53
N ARG A 89 14.59 -12.93 4.13
CA ARG A 89 15.83 -13.74 4.15
C ARG A 89 16.26 -14.10 5.58
N ILE A 90 16.04 -13.21 6.55
CA ILE A 90 16.40 -13.43 7.96
C ILE A 90 15.33 -14.26 8.69
N ALA A 91 14.06 -14.01 8.38
CA ALA A 91 12.89 -14.63 8.99
C ALA A 91 11.86 -14.99 7.88
N PRO A 92 11.98 -16.18 7.27
CA PRO A 92 11.14 -16.57 6.13
C PRO A 92 9.64 -16.65 6.43
N ASP A 93 9.28 -16.87 7.69
CA ASP A 93 7.88 -16.97 8.16
C ASP A 93 7.35 -15.65 8.75
N LEU A 94 8.07 -14.54 8.57
CA LEU A 94 7.65 -13.23 9.07
C LEU A 94 6.42 -12.74 8.31
N ASP A 95 5.38 -12.35 9.05
CA ASP A 95 4.20 -11.69 8.49
C ASP A 95 4.52 -10.22 8.18
N ILE A 96 4.21 -9.76 6.98
CA ILE A 96 4.56 -8.46 6.45
C ILE A 96 3.32 -7.80 5.82
N VAL A 97 3.03 -6.59 6.29
CA VAL A 97 2.08 -5.67 5.67
C VAL A 97 2.87 -4.52 5.07
N ALA A 98 2.89 -4.40 3.75
CA ALA A 98 3.68 -3.40 3.05
C ALA A 98 2.80 -2.34 2.37
N ARG A 99 3.15 -1.08 2.55
CA ARG A 99 2.69 0.01 1.70
C ARG A 99 3.41 -0.09 0.36
N VAL A 100 2.65 0.06 -0.71
CA VAL A 100 3.18 0.26 -2.07
C VAL A 100 2.68 1.58 -2.65
N HIS A 101 3.36 2.03 -3.71
CA HIS A 101 3.09 3.27 -4.41
C HIS A 101 2.30 3.06 -5.71
N TRP A 102 2.38 1.87 -6.29
CA TRP A 102 1.79 1.51 -7.57
C TRP A 102 1.23 0.08 -7.53
N ARG A 103 0.31 -0.23 -8.46
CA ARG A 103 -0.31 -1.55 -8.55
C ARG A 103 0.70 -2.65 -8.88
N ASP A 104 1.54 -2.42 -9.89
CA ASP A 104 2.57 -3.37 -10.35
C ASP A 104 3.64 -3.65 -9.30
N GLU A 105 3.89 -2.70 -8.39
CA GLU A 105 4.75 -2.91 -7.23
C GLU A 105 4.17 -3.96 -6.27
N GLY A 106 2.86 -3.94 -6.01
CA GLY A 106 2.24 -4.88 -5.08
C GLY A 106 2.31 -6.34 -5.54
N GLU A 107 2.14 -6.61 -6.84
CA GLU A 107 2.30 -7.95 -7.41
C GLU A 107 3.71 -8.50 -7.14
N ARG A 108 4.74 -7.68 -7.34
CA ARG A 108 6.13 -8.08 -7.06
C ARG A 108 6.35 -8.35 -5.56
N PHE A 109 5.75 -7.56 -4.68
CA PHE A 109 5.86 -7.77 -3.24
C PHE A 109 5.21 -9.11 -2.83
N GLN A 110 4.05 -9.45 -3.41
CA GLN A 110 3.41 -10.74 -3.20
C GLN A 110 4.28 -11.89 -3.71
N GLU A 111 4.88 -11.77 -4.89
CA GLU A 111 5.84 -12.75 -5.44
C GLU A 111 7.07 -12.94 -4.53
N LEU A 112 7.50 -11.89 -3.82
CA LEU A 112 8.59 -11.94 -2.85
C LEU A 112 8.21 -12.70 -1.56
N GLY A 113 6.91 -12.92 -1.31
CA GLY A 113 6.39 -13.59 -0.12
C GLY A 113 5.82 -12.63 0.94
N VAL A 114 5.56 -11.37 0.59
CA VAL A 114 4.82 -10.44 1.46
C VAL A 114 3.35 -10.79 1.45
N GLN A 115 2.76 -10.94 2.63
CA GLN A 115 1.40 -11.46 2.81
C GLN A 115 0.36 -10.45 2.37
N GLU A 116 0.52 -9.19 2.78
CA GLU A 116 -0.47 -8.15 2.53
C GLU A 116 0.20 -6.87 2.00
N VAL A 117 -0.44 -6.27 1.00
CA VAL A 117 -0.01 -5.03 0.37
C VAL A 117 -1.13 -4.01 0.39
N VAL A 118 -0.80 -2.75 0.67
CA VAL A 118 -1.76 -1.64 0.73
C VAL A 118 -1.30 -0.55 -0.22
N TRP A 119 -2.20 -0.07 -1.08
CA TRP A 119 -1.99 1.10 -1.94
C TRP A 119 -2.77 2.31 -1.39
N PRO A 120 -2.15 3.19 -0.58
CA PRO A 120 -2.88 4.26 0.09
C PRO A 120 -3.57 5.24 -0.86
N GLN A 121 -3.01 5.46 -2.05
CA GLN A 121 -3.56 6.36 -3.05
C GLN A 121 -4.89 5.84 -3.61
N MET A 122 -5.02 4.53 -3.82
CA MET A 122 -6.27 3.90 -4.22
C MET A 122 -7.32 4.04 -3.14
N GLU A 123 -6.99 3.66 -1.90
CA GLU A 123 -7.94 3.74 -0.77
C GLU A 123 -8.41 5.18 -0.53
N ALA A 124 -7.49 6.15 -0.59
CA ALA A 124 -7.85 7.56 -0.50
C ALA A 124 -8.74 8.02 -1.67
N GLY A 125 -8.46 7.56 -2.89
CA GLY A 125 -9.27 7.87 -4.08
C GLY A 125 -10.69 7.34 -3.98
N LEU A 126 -10.86 6.09 -3.53
CA LEU A 126 -12.15 5.47 -3.30
C LEU A 126 -12.96 6.21 -2.22
N GLU A 127 -12.29 6.64 -1.15
CA GLU A 127 -12.94 7.38 -0.07
C GLU A 127 -13.38 8.79 -0.52
N ILE A 128 -12.58 9.47 -1.35
CA ILE A 128 -12.94 10.75 -1.98
C ILE A 128 -14.14 10.56 -2.92
N LEU A 129 -14.15 9.51 -3.75
CA LEU A 129 -15.27 9.19 -4.62
C LEU A 129 -16.55 8.98 -3.80
N ARG A 130 -16.48 8.15 -2.75
CA ARG A 130 -17.58 7.87 -1.83
C ARG A 130 -18.20 9.15 -1.29
N HIS A 131 -17.37 10.03 -0.73
CA HIS A 131 -17.81 11.34 -0.24
C HIS A 131 -18.38 12.25 -1.32
N SER A 132 -17.84 12.18 -2.54
CA SER A 132 -18.32 12.99 -3.66
C SER A 132 -19.73 12.55 -4.08
N LEU A 133 -19.98 11.25 -4.23
CA LEU A 133 -21.29 10.71 -4.61
C LEU A 133 -22.38 10.98 -3.56
N TYR A 134 -22.03 10.93 -2.27
CA TYR A 134 -22.96 11.34 -1.21
C TYR A 134 -23.45 12.79 -1.39
N ARG A 135 -22.61 13.70 -1.92
CA ARG A 135 -22.99 15.09 -2.19
C ARG A 135 -23.86 15.25 -3.44
N PHE A 136 -23.83 14.26 -4.34
CA PHE A 136 -24.73 14.15 -5.48
C PHE A 136 -26.02 13.39 -5.16
N HIS A 137 -26.26 13.04 -3.89
CA HIS A 137 -27.45 12.32 -3.42
C HIS A 137 -27.65 10.96 -4.11
N THR A 138 -26.56 10.32 -4.54
CA THR A 138 -26.57 8.93 -4.99
C THR A 138 -26.99 8.03 -3.83
N ASP A 139 -27.72 6.94 -4.14
CA ASP A 139 -28.19 6.02 -3.12
C ASP A 139 -27.01 5.38 -2.35
N PRO A 140 -27.03 5.31 -1.01
CA PRO A 140 -25.93 4.75 -0.23
C PRO A 140 -25.58 3.32 -0.64
N SER A 141 -26.57 2.47 -0.96
CA SER A 141 -26.28 1.09 -1.36
C SER A 141 -25.59 1.02 -2.72
N GLU A 142 -25.92 1.92 -3.64
CA GLU A 142 -25.23 2.06 -4.93
C GLU A 142 -23.78 2.50 -4.73
N ILE A 143 -23.53 3.46 -3.83
CA ILE A 143 -22.18 3.93 -3.50
C ILE A 143 -21.34 2.80 -2.90
N GLU A 144 -21.85 2.10 -1.88
CA GLU A 144 -21.09 1.03 -1.22
C GLU A 144 -20.79 -0.13 -2.18
N ASN A 145 -21.75 -0.49 -3.04
CA ASN A 145 -21.54 -1.50 -4.09
C ASN A 145 -20.47 -1.06 -5.11
N LEU A 146 -20.52 0.20 -5.57
CA LEU A 146 -19.53 0.73 -6.51
C LEU A 146 -18.12 0.74 -5.90
N VAL A 147 -17.98 1.23 -4.66
CA VAL A 147 -16.69 1.28 -3.97
C VAL A 147 -16.12 -0.12 -3.74
N ALA A 148 -16.96 -1.07 -3.32
CA ALA A 148 -16.56 -2.47 -3.16
C ALA A 148 -16.06 -3.06 -4.49
N ASN A 149 -16.84 -2.90 -5.57
CA ASN A 149 -16.44 -3.37 -6.90
C ASN A 149 -15.13 -2.75 -7.36
N LEU A 150 -14.96 -1.44 -7.22
CA LEU A 150 -13.73 -0.76 -7.61
C LEU A 150 -12.52 -1.21 -6.77
N ARG A 151 -12.70 -1.43 -5.46
CA ARG A 151 -11.64 -1.96 -4.61
C ARG A 151 -11.19 -3.34 -5.11
N ASP A 152 -12.13 -4.23 -5.39
CA ASP A 152 -11.81 -5.58 -5.88
C ASP A 152 -11.04 -5.55 -7.21
N HIS A 153 -11.43 -4.66 -8.14
CA HIS A 153 -10.77 -4.54 -9.45
C HIS A 153 -9.40 -3.83 -9.40
N LEU A 154 -9.22 -2.89 -8.47
CA LEU A 154 -7.97 -2.13 -8.34
C LEU A 154 -6.96 -2.81 -7.40
N SER A 155 -7.41 -3.80 -6.63
CA SER A 155 -6.57 -4.62 -5.74
C SER A 155 -5.56 -5.47 -6.53
N PHE A 156 -4.62 -6.06 -5.79
CA PHE A 156 -3.52 -6.86 -6.30
C PHE A 156 -3.95 -8.33 -6.50
N GLY A 157 -3.62 -8.92 -7.64
CA GLY A 157 -4.05 -10.28 -8.01
C GLY A 157 -5.35 -10.31 -8.82
N GLU A 158 -5.55 -11.41 -9.56
CA GLU A 158 -6.50 -11.66 -10.67
C GLU A 158 -7.67 -10.67 -10.83
N SER A 159 -7.38 -9.54 -11.46
CA SER A 159 -8.31 -9.01 -12.45
C SER A 159 -7.52 -8.31 -13.55
N ASP A 160 -7.69 -8.80 -14.77
CA ASP A 160 -7.31 -8.18 -16.05
C ASP A 160 -8.08 -6.86 -16.29
N GLY A 161 -8.48 -6.14 -15.23
CA GLY A 161 -9.56 -5.16 -15.27
C GLY A 161 -9.18 -3.85 -15.98
N LEU A 162 -7.92 -3.41 -15.87
CA LEU A 162 -7.50 -2.15 -16.50
C LEU A 162 -7.20 -2.35 -18.00
N GLU A 163 -6.54 -3.45 -18.38
CA GLU A 163 -6.33 -3.77 -19.80
C GLU A 163 -7.66 -4.07 -20.50
N ALA A 164 -8.55 -4.84 -19.88
CA ALA A 164 -9.86 -5.15 -20.48
C ALA A 164 -10.81 -3.93 -20.58
N MET A 165 -10.66 -2.92 -19.71
CA MET A 165 -11.46 -1.69 -19.77
C MET A 165 -10.90 -0.69 -20.78
N ILE A 166 -9.56 -0.57 -20.86
CA ILE A 166 -8.88 0.23 -21.90
C ILE A 166 -9.12 -0.38 -23.29
N GLU A 167 -9.11 -1.70 -23.44
CA GLU A 167 -9.44 -2.38 -24.71
C GLU A 167 -10.91 -2.23 -25.10
N ARG A 168 -11.84 -2.21 -24.13
CA ARG A 168 -13.27 -1.95 -24.41
C ARG A 168 -13.56 -0.51 -24.81
N GLU A 169 -12.81 0.47 -24.32
CA GLU A 169 -12.94 1.87 -24.72
C GLU A 169 -12.14 2.22 -26.00
N SER A 170 -11.18 1.38 -26.40
CA SER A 170 -10.37 1.54 -27.62
C SER A 170 -10.94 0.82 -28.85
N GLY A 171 -12.13 0.22 -28.74
CA GLY A 171 -12.80 -0.40 -29.89
C GLY A 171 -13.18 0.65 -30.94
N ASP A 172 -12.41 0.68 -32.04
CA ASP A 172 -12.59 1.53 -33.21
C ASP A 172 -14.08 1.77 -33.54
N VAL A 173 -14.49 3.04 -33.49
CA VAL A 173 -15.69 3.49 -34.20
C VAL A 173 -15.39 3.35 -35.69
N PRO A 174 -16.14 2.57 -36.48
CA PRO A 174 -15.96 2.57 -37.92
C PRO A 174 -16.19 3.99 -38.42
N ILE A 175 -15.15 4.61 -39.00
CA ILE A 175 -15.31 5.82 -39.80
C ILE A 175 -16.05 5.35 -41.05
N ASP A 176 -17.37 5.45 -41.04
CA ASP A 176 -18.19 5.36 -42.24
C ASP A 176 -17.79 6.56 -43.11
N ASP A 177 -16.98 6.30 -44.14
CA ASP A 177 -16.59 7.28 -45.16
C ASP A 177 -17.73 7.33 -46.18
N PRO A 178 -18.61 8.36 -46.17
CA PRO A 178 -19.67 8.43 -47.15
C PRO A 178 -19.06 8.90 -48.47
N GLU A 179 -18.97 7.95 -49.41
CA GLU A 179 -18.64 8.20 -50.81
C GLU A 179 -19.34 9.46 -51.35
N LEU A 180 -18.53 10.29 -52.01
CA LEU A 180 -18.91 11.44 -52.80
C LEU A 180 -19.95 11.05 -53.87
N ASP A 181 -21.23 11.36 -53.63
CA ASP A 181 -22.23 11.45 -54.69
C ASP A 181 -21.96 12.73 -55.51
N HIS A 182 -21.16 12.60 -56.56
CA HIS A 182 -21.12 13.55 -57.65
C HIS A 182 -22.24 13.25 -58.65
N SER A 183 -23.47 13.64 -58.31
CA SER A 183 -24.53 13.89 -59.29
C SER A 183 -24.75 15.40 -59.43
N GLY A 184 -23.93 16.01 -60.31
CA GLY A 184 -24.18 17.32 -60.91
C GLY A 184 -24.96 17.20 -62.22
N PRO A 185 -25.56 18.31 -62.71
CA PRO A 185 -26.85 18.38 -63.39
C PRO A 185 -26.93 17.79 -64.80
#